data_AF-A0A7C3GUC0-F1
#
_entry.id   AF-A0A7C3GUC0-F1
#
_cell.length_a   1.000
_cell.length_b   1.000
_cell.length_c   1.000
_cell.angle_alpha   90.00
_cell.angle_beta   90.00
_cell.angle_gamma   90.00
#
_symmetry.space_group_name_H-M   'P 1'
#
loop_
_entity.id
_entity.type
_entity.pdbx_description
1 polymer ?
#
loop_
_entity_poly.entity_id
_entity_poly.type
_entity_poly.pdbx_seq_one_letter_code
_entity_poly.pdbx_strand_id
1 'polypeptide(L)'
;MNCRAVEEWLAEHTFECPVGRVSPAQCERNRGKPSLREYNWLGDRKELYRKYPNWKGPEEGFRPAECEACRDWERLIREFHEKKGKIHERGEEMARKKNEAGASKAKPFSERKNMNVQVNFKGWEEVWEALNRAAYEECRLLSHQVIYAVKFYLESRGYLAKKAVPGGACGEEAPAGEAGK
;
A
#
# COMPACT_ATOMS: atom_id res chain seq x y z
N MET A 1 -3.59 -6.83 -7.41
CA MET A 1 -2.81 -6.45 -6.22
C MET A 1 -2.13 -7.68 -5.65
N ASN A 2 -0.86 -7.59 -5.25
CA ASN A 2 -0.14 -8.71 -4.64
C ASN A 2 -0.48 -8.77 -3.13
N CYS A 3 -1.15 -9.84 -2.67
CA CYS A 3 -1.57 -10.00 -1.27
C CYS A 3 -0.42 -9.79 -0.27
N ARG A 4 0.79 -10.17 -0.66
CA ARG A 4 1.99 -10.01 0.18
C ARG A 4 2.37 -8.54 0.41
N ALA A 5 2.22 -7.69 -0.60
CA ALA A 5 2.51 -6.26 -0.47
C ALA A 5 1.50 -5.56 0.46
N VAL A 6 0.25 -6.05 0.50
CA VAL A 6 -0.78 -5.55 1.41
C VAL A 6 -0.46 -5.93 2.85
N GLU A 7 -0.08 -7.19 3.09
CA GLU A 7 0.33 -7.66 4.42
C GLU A 7 1.59 -6.96 4.96
N GLU A 8 2.59 -6.74 4.09
CA GLU A 8 3.79 -5.98 4.45
C GLU A 8 3.43 -4.54 4.83
N TRP A 9 2.59 -3.87 4.03
CA TRP A 9 2.12 -2.52 4.34
C TRP A 9 1.34 -2.48 5.67
N LEU A 10 0.44 -3.44 5.89
CA LEU A 10 -0.33 -3.53 7.13
C LEU A 10 0.59 -3.74 8.34
N ALA A 11 1.59 -4.62 8.25
CA ALA A 11 2.54 -4.88 9.32
C ALA A 11 3.44 -3.70 9.67
N GLU A 12 3.60 -2.75 8.74
CA GLU A 12 4.35 -1.49 8.93
C GLU A 12 3.51 -0.35 9.50
N HIS A 13 2.19 -0.35 9.27
CA HIS A 13 1.31 0.77 9.58
C HIS A 13 0.33 0.49 10.74
N THR A 14 0.26 -0.76 11.19
CA THR A 14 -0.65 -1.21 12.24
C THR A 14 0.03 -2.18 13.20
N PHE A 15 -0.59 -2.38 14.36
CA PHE A 15 -0.25 -3.44 15.31
C PHE A 15 -1.47 -4.29 15.61
N GLU A 16 -1.26 -5.49 16.14
CA GLU A 16 -2.33 -6.41 16.55
C GLU A 16 -2.65 -6.23 18.02
N CYS A 17 -3.94 -6.16 18.34
CA CYS A 17 -4.46 -6.13 19.70
C CYS A 17 -5.78 -6.94 19.79
N PRO A 18 -6.42 -7.08 20.96
CA PRO A 18 -7.67 -7.83 21.09
C PRO A 18 -8.83 -7.33 20.22
N VAL A 19 -8.82 -6.06 19.81
CA VAL A 19 -9.80 -5.48 18.85
C VAL A 19 -9.50 -5.90 17.40
N GLY A 20 -8.29 -6.40 17.14
CA GLY A 20 -7.77 -6.74 15.83
C GLY A 20 -6.58 -5.87 15.43
N ARG A 21 -6.41 -5.68 14.13
CA ARG A 21 -5.32 -4.90 13.55
C ARG A 21 -5.68 -3.41 13.54
N VAL A 22 -4.94 -2.59 14.28
CA VAL A 22 -5.23 -1.17 14.48
C VAL A 22 -3.97 -0.31 14.32
N SER A 23 -4.13 0.91 13.81
CA SER A 23 -3.05 1.91 13.82
C SER A 23 -2.99 2.63 15.18
N PRO A 24 -1.84 3.22 15.56
CA PRO A 24 -1.74 4.04 16.77
C PRO A 24 -2.79 5.15 16.83
N ALA A 25 -3.01 5.85 15.71
CA ALA A 25 -4.03 6.90 15.60
C ALA A 25 -5.46 6.36 15.81
N GLN A 26 -5.76 5.17 15.29
CA GLN A 26 -7.06 4.54 15.50
C GLN A 26 -7.24 4.12 16.97
N CYS A 27 -6.18 3.60 17.61
CA CYS A 27 -6.19 3.26 19.03
C CYS A 27 -6.47 4.50 19.90
N GLU A 28 -5.77 5.60 19.67
CA GLU A 28 -6.00 6.87 20.38
C GLU A 28 -7.41 7.40 20.15
N ARG A 29 -7.91 7.36 18.91
CA ARG A 29 -9.27 7.79 18.58
C ARG A 29 -10.31 6.97 19.33
N ASN A 30 -10.17 5.65 19.40
CA ASN A 30 -11.07 4.78 20.16
C ASN A 30 -11.05 5.13 21.66
N ARG A 31 -9.89 5.47 22.21
CA ARG A 31 -9.75 5.91 23.61
C ARG A 31 -10.36 7.29 23.85
N GLY A 32 -10.34 8.17 22.86
CA GLY A 32 -10.98 9.49 22.91
C GLY A 32 -12.51 9.47 22.86
N LYS A 33 -13.14 8.29 22.68
CA LYS A 33 -14.60 8.12 22.63
C LYS A 33 -15.15 7.66 23.98
N PRO A 34 -16.41 8.00 24.31
CA PRO A 34 -17.11 7.38 25.42
C PRO A 34 -17.38 5.90 25.15
N SER A 35 -17.50 5.12 26.22
CA SER A 35 -18.10 3.78 26.15
C SER A 35 -19.61 3.87 25.92
N LEU A 36 -20.19 2.81 25.35
CA LEU A 36 -21.65 2.69 25.25
C LEU A 36 -22.32 2.70 26.63
N ARG A 37 -21.64 2.14 27.63
CA ARG A 37 -22.10 2.16 29.02
C ARG A 37 -22.14 3.56 29.60
N GLU A 38 -21.10 4.37 29.42
CA GLU A 38 -21.09 5.78 29.83
C GLU A 38 -22.21 6.56 29.14
N TYR A 39 -22.42 6.34 27.84
CA TYR A 39 -23.49 6.99 27.09
C TYR A 39 -24.88 6.66 27.62
N ASN A 40 -25.14 5.40 27.98
CA ASN A 40 -26.45 4.97 28.49
C ASN A 40 -26.69 5.36 29.95
N TRP A 41 -25.63 5.53 30.76
CA TRP A 41 -25.75 5.88 32.18
C TRP A 41 -25.72 7.39 32.46
N LEU A 42 -25.00 8.17 31.65
CA LEU A 42 -25.00 9.63 31.81
C LEU A 42 -26.34 10.19 31.31
N GLY A 43 -27.22 10.51 32.24
CA GLY A 43 -28.48 11.21 31.96
C GLY A 43 -28.28 12.62 31.38
N ASP A 44 -27.11 13.23 31.63
CA ASP A 44 -26.73 14.50 31.03
C ASP A 44 -25.71 14.33 29.89
N ARG A 45 -26.19 14.49 28.65
CA ARG A 45 -25.32 14.46 27.47
C ARG A 45 -24.29 15.60 27.46
N LYS A 46 -24.58 16.76 28.08
CA LYS A 46 -23.63 17.89 28.11
C LYS A 46 -22.36 17.54 28.87
N GLU A 47 -22.49 16.78 29.95
CA GLU A 47 -21.34 16.31 30.73
C GLU A 47 -20.49 15.33 29.92
N LEU A 48 -21.13 14.42 29.17
CA LEU A 48 -20.44 13.50 28.26
C LEU A 48 -19.61 14.24 27.20
N TYR A 49 -20.19 15.24 26.53
CA TYR A 49 -19.46 16.05 25.54
C TYR A 49 -18.34 16.89 26.18
N ARG A 50 -18.48 17.33 27.43
CA ARG A 50 -17.39 18.01 28.15
C ARG A 50 -16.23 17.07 28.45
N LYS A 51 -16.51 15.82 28.82
CA LYS A 51 -15.50 14.79 29.09
C LYS A 51 -14.80 14.31 27.81
N TYR A 52 -15.54 14.27 26.70
CA TYR A 52 -15.07 13.80 25.40
C TYR A 52 -15.23 14.90 24.34
N PRO A 53 -14.42 15.97 24.38
CA PRO A 53 -14.61 17.17 23.54
C PRO A 53 -14.38 16.90 22.05
N ASN A 54 -13.62 15.86 21.71
CA ASN A 54 -13.33 15.49 20.32
C ASN A 54 -14.35 14.51 19.73
N TRP A 55 -15.30 14.02 20.53
CA TRP A 55 -16.32 13.07 20.09
C TRP A 55 -17.52 13.82 19.52
N LYS A 56 -17.84 13.57 18.25
CA LYS A 56 -18.91 14.30 17.55
C LYS A 56 -20.31 13.80 17.89
N GLY A 57 -20.41 12.56 18.34
CA GLY A 57 -21.68 11.95 18.71
C GLY A 57 -21.73 10.46 18.38
N PRO A 58 -22.90 9.82 18.60
CA PRO A 58 -23.10 8.38 18.39
C PRO A 58 -22.75 7.89 16.98
N GLU A 59 -22.86 8.75 15.97
CA GLU A 59 -22.50 8.48 14.58
C GLU A 59 -21.01 8.21 14.38
N GLU A 60 -20.14 8.72 15.26
CA GLU A 60 -18.71 8.40 15.25
C GLU A 60 -18.42 7.03 15.90
N GLY A 61 -19.44 6.40 16.47
CA GLY A 61 -19.35 5.16 17.24
C GLY A 61 -18.82 5.36 18.65
N PHE A 62 -18.81 4.27 19.41
CA PHE A 62 -18.35 4.21 20.79
C PHE A 62 -16.98 3.54 20.91
N ARG A 63 -16.34 3.70 22.07
CA ARG A 63 -15.16 2.93 22.43
C ARG A 63 -15.51 1.42 22.46
N PRO A 64 -14.70 0.55 21.82
CA PRO A 64 -14.88 -0.90 21.94
C PRO A 64 -14.75 -1.38 23.38
N ALA A 65 -15.49 -2.43 23.75
CA ALA A 65 -15.49 -2.97 25.11
C ALA A 65 -14.08 -3.42 25.56
N GLU A 66 -13.32 -4.01 24.64
CA GLU A 66 -11.94 -4.46 24.86
C GLU A 66 -11.01 -3.29 25.17
N CYS A 67 -11.31 -2.09 24.67
CA CYS A 67 -10.53 -0.88 24.95
C CYS A 67 -10.84 -0.27 26.31
N GLU A 68 -11.98 -0.58 26.96
CA GLU A 68 -12.33 -0.04 28.27
C GLU A 68 -11.38 -0.54 29.38
N ALA A 69 -10.99 -1.81 29.31
CA ALA A 69 -10.05 -2.43 30.25
C ALA A 69 -8.59 -2.43 29.77
N CYS A 70 -8.31 -1.89 28.58
CA CYS A 70 -7.00 -1.98 27.95
C CYS A 70 -5.95 -1.12 28.69
N ARG A 71 -4.96 -1.80 29.28
CA ARG A 71 -3.77 -1.21 29.92
C ARG A 71 -2.49 -1.35 29.08
N ASP A 72 -2.52 -2.22 28.08
CA ASP A 72 -1.34 -2.58 27.29
C ASP A 72 -1.07 -1.63 26.10
N TRP A 73 -1.95 -0.67 25.84
CA TRP A 73 -1.88 0.19 24.67
C TRP A 73 -0.56 1.00 24.59
N GLU A 74 -0.04 1.52 25.70
CA GLU A 74 1.25 2.25 25.71
C GLU A 74 2.41 1.34 25.32
N ARG A 75 2.39 0.10 25.82
CA ARG A 75 3.39 -0.92 25.49
C ARG A 75 3.34 -1.24 23.99
N LEU A 76 2.15 -1.52 23.47
CA LEU A 76 1.95 -1.88 22.06
C LEU A 76 2.33 -0.73 21.10
N ILE A 77 1.99 0.51 21.44
CA ILE A 77 2.36 1.68 20.64
C ILE A 77 3.88 1.88 20.66
N ARG A 78 4.52 1.75 21.82
CA ARG A 78 5.98 1.85 21.93
C ARG A 78 6.68 0.78 21.09
N GLU A 79 6.25 -0.48 21.21
CA GLU A 79 6.78 -1.59 20.41
C GLU A 79 6.59 -1.36 18.90
N PHE A 80 5.45 -0.80 18.49
CA PHE A 80 5.20 -0.41 17.11
C PHE A 80 6.20 0.65 16.61
N HIS A 81 6.45 1.71 17.38
CA HIS A 81 7.43 2.74 17.02
C HIS A 81 8.86 2.20 16.98
N GLU A 82 9.24 1.35 17.92
CA GLU A 82 10.56 0.71 17.94
C GLU A 82 10.76 -0.20 16.72
N LYS A 83 9.75 -0.99 16.37
CA LYS A 83 9.77 -1.82 15.16
C LYS A 83 9.91 -0.97 13.90
N LYS A 84 9.20 0.17 13.83
CA LYS A 84 9.29 1.11 12.71
C LYS A 84 10.68 1.72 12.59
N GLY A 85 11.30 2.09 13.72
CA GLY A 85 12.69 2.56 13.77
C GLY A 85 13.69 1.54 13.22
N LYS A 86 13.57 0.28 13.65
CA LYS A 86 14.43 -0.83 13.17
C LYS A 86 14.28 -1.10 11.67
N ILE A 87 13.07 -0.96 11.12
CA ILE A 87 12.83 -1.10 9.68
C ILE A 87 13.50 0.04 8.91
N HIS A 88 13.37 1.27 9.40
CA HIS A 88 14.02 2.44 8.80
C HIS A 88 15.55 2.31 8.81
N GLU A 89 16.14 1.97 9.95
CA GLU A 89 17.58 1.78 10.13
C GLU A 89 18.12 0.68 9.20
N ARG A 90 17.42 -0.47 9.09
CA ARG A 90 17.78 -1.52 8.13
C ARG A 90 17.68 -1.05 6.68
N GLY A 91 16.68 -0.22 6.35
CA GLY A 91 16.55 0.39 5.04
C GLY A 91 17.74 1.30 4.70
N GLU A 92 18.14 2.13 5.66
CA GLU A 92 19.31 3.02 5.53
C GLU A 92 20.63 2.24 5.45
N GLU A 93 20.80 1.18 6.25
CA GLU A 93 21.98 0.33 6.22
C GLU A 93 22.09 -0.42 4.90
N MET A 94 20.98 -0.97 4.38
CA MET A 94 20.94 -1.60 3.06
C MET A 94 21.23 -0.59 1.93
N ALA A 95 20.73 0.64 2.03
CA ALA A 95 21.05 1.70 1.10
C ALA A 95 22.55 2.08 1.14
N ARG A 96 23.14 2.19 2.35
CA ARG A 96 24.56 2.46 2.54
C ARG A 96 25.43 1.35 1.97
N LYS A 97 25.13 0.09 2.29
CA LYS A 97 25.83 -1.09 1.74
C LYS A 97 25.70 -1.19 0.22
N LYS A 98 24.57 -0.81 -0.36
CA LYS A 98 24.38 -0.74 -1.82
C LYS A 98 25.25 0.34 -2.46
N ASN A 99 25.41 1.48 -1.81
CA ASN A 99 26.29 2.56 -2.27
C ASN A 99 27.78 2.17 -2.16
N GLU A 100 28.19 1.52 -1.06
CA GLU A 100 29.57 1.04 -0.85
C GLU A 100 29.94 -0.13 -1.79
N ALA A 101 29.01 -1.07 -2.03
CA ALA A 101 29.18 -2.14 -3.01
C ALA A 101 29.13 -1.64 -4.47
N GLY A 102 28.42 -0.54 -4.72
CA GLY A 102 28.43 0.18 -6.00
C GLY A 102 29.75 0.90 -6.28
N ALA A 103 30.44 1.36 -5.24
CA ALA A 103 31.73 2.05 -5.36
C ALA A 103 32.91 1.11 -5.71
N SER A 104 32.84 -0.16 -5.32
CA SER A 104 33.94 -1.14 -5.49
C SER A 104 33.84 -2.01 -6.75
N LYS A 105 32.77 -1.84 -7.56
CA LYS A 105 32.66 -2.43 -8.92
C LYS A 105 32.33 -1.40 -10.01
N ALA A 106 32.69 -0.14 -9.78
CA ALA A 106 32.72 0.82 -10.87
C ALA A 106 33.93 0.53 -11.78
N LYS A 107 33.76 -0.39 -12.73
CA LYS A 107 34.30 -0.13 -14.07
C LYS A 107 33.81 1.27 -14.45
N PRO A 108 34.63 2.14 -15.08
CA PRO A 108 34.15 3.44 -15.51
C PRO A 108 32.89 3.16 -16.32
N PHE A 109 31.77 3.66 -15.81
CA PHE A 109 30.50 3.57 -16.48
C PHE A 109 30.65 4.45 -17.70
N SER A 110 31.16 3.86 -18.79
CA SER A 110 31.17 4.45 -20.11
C SER A 110 29.77 4.98 -20.33
N GLU A 111 29.66 6.31 -20.34
CA GLU A 111 28.52 7.10 -20.77
C GLU A 111 27.27 6.27 -21.07
N ARG A 112 26.41 5.96 -20.08
CA ARG A 112 25.00 5.81 -20.46
C ARG A 112 24.57 7.21 -20.84
N LYS A 113 24.65 7.49 -22.15
CA LYS A 113 23.97 8.60 -22.79
C LYS A 113 22.55 8.56 -22.25
N ASN A 114 22.19 9.52 -21.40
CA ASN A 114 20.81 9.75 -21.01
C ASN A 114 20.09 10.18 -22.30
N MET A 115 19.55 9.20 -23.01
CA MET A 115 18.89 9.42 -24.28
C MET A 115 17.51 9.96 -23.97
N ASN A 116 17.40 11.29 -23.94
CA ASN A 116 16.12 11.97 -23.85
C ASN A 116 15.41 11.79 -25.19
N VAL A 117 14.44 10.88 -25.23
CA VAL A 117 13.58 10.70 -26.40
C VAL A 117 12.36 11.61 -26.23
N GLN A 118 12.27 12.63 -27.08
CA GLN A 118 11.06 13.43 -27.20
C GLN A 118 10.15 12.78 -28.24
N VAL A 119 8.92 12.47 -27.85
CA VAL A 119 7.91 11.91 -28.74
C VAL A 119 6.86 12.98 -29.00
N ASN A 120 6.66 13.33 -30.27
CA ASN A 120 5.66 14.31 -30.69
C ASN A 120 4.45 13.58 -31.28
N PHE A 121 3.27 13.83 -30.70
CA PHE A 121 2.00 13.24 -31.13
C PHE A 121 1.14 14.19 -31.98
N LYS A 122 1.69 15.33 -32.42
CA LYS A 122 0.96 16.30 -33.27
C LYS A 122 0.54 15.64 -34.59
N GLY A 123 -0.77 15.62 -34.85
CA GLY A 123 -1.36 14.95 -36.01
C GLY A 123 -1.70 13.47 -35.81
N TRP A 124 -1.48 12.94 -34.60
CA TRP A 124 -1.76 11.56 -34.20
C TRP A 124 -2.59 11.54 -32.90
N GLU A 125 -3.59 12.41 -32.83
CA GLU A 125 -4.40 12.64 -31.63
C GLU A 125 -5.16 11.37 -31.21
N GLU A 126 -5.63 10.57 -32.15
CA GLU A 126 -6.29 9.29 -31.89
C GLU A 126 -5.36 8.30 -31.15
N VAL A 127 -4.08 8.28 -31.50
CA VAL A 127 -3.08 7.40 -30.84
C VAL A 127 -2.78 7.91 -29.43
N TRP A 128 -2.71 9.22 -29.26
CA TRP A 128 -2.52 9.83 -27.94
C TRP A 128 -3.71 9.54 -27.00
N GLU A 129 -4.93 9.65 -27.49
CA GLU A 129 -6.14 9.33 -26.72
C GLU A 129 -6.23 7.84 -26.38
N ALA A 130 -5.91 6.95 -27.32
CA ALA A 130 -5.87 5.52 -27.08
C ALA A 130 -4.83 5.14 -26.00
N LEU A 131 -3.64 5.77 -26.04
CA LEU A 131 -2.61 5.54 -25.03
C LEU A 131 -3.02 6.09 -23.65
N ASN A 132 -3.69 7.23 -23.58
CA ASN A 132 -4.21 7.76 -22.32
C ASN A 132 -5.30 6.87 -21.73
N ARG A 133 -6.21 6.37 -22.56
CA ARG A 133 -7.26 5.45 -22.14
C ARG A 133 -6.68 4.15 -21.61
N ALA A 134 -5.75 3.53 -22.35
CA ALA A 134 -5.08 2.31 -21.92
C ALA A 134 -4.24 2.53 -20.65
N ALA A 135 -3.60 3.70 -20.50
CA ALA A 135 -2.88 4.05 -19.27
C ALA A 135 -3.83 4.15 -18.06
N TYR A 136 -5.03 4.70 -18.25
CA TYR A 136 -6.05 4.76 -17.21
C TYR A 136 -6.61 3.38 -16.84
N GLU A 137 -7.00 2.58 -17.85
CA GLU A 137 -7.54 1.23 -17.66
C GLU A 137 -6.53 0.29 -16.99
N GLU A 138 -5.25 0.39 -17.37
CA GLU A 138 -4.17 -0.42 -16.78
C GLU A 138 -3.56 0.19 -15.51
N CYS A 139 -4.04 1.36 -15.06
CA CYS A 139 -3.52 2.10 -13.91
C CYS A 139 -1.99 2.33 -13.99
N ARG A 140 -1.50 2.75 -15.17
CA ARG A 140 -0.07 3.01 -15.46
C ARG A 140 0.17 4.49 -15.76
N LEU A 141 1.40 4.96 -15.52
CA LEU A 141 1.83 6.27 -16.00
C LEU A 141 1.86 6.28 -17.53
N LEU A 142 1.42 7.38 -18.15
CA LEU A 142 1.38 7.51 -19.62
C LEU A 142 2.76 7.28 -20.26
N SER A 143 3.83 7.79 -19.64
CA SER A 143 5.21 7.55 -20.10
C SER A 143 5.57 6.07 -20.13
N HIS A 144 5.13 5.29 -19.14
CA HIS A 144 5.33 3.83 -19.12
C HIS A 144 4.48 3.13 -20.17
N GLN A 145 3.25 3.59 -20.42
CA GLN A 145 2.39 3.04 -21.46
C GLN A 145 2.95 3.28 -22.87
N VAL A 146 3.50 4.47 -23.12
CA VAL A 146 4.18 4.80 -24.38
C VAL A 146 5.40 3.89 -24.59
N ILE A 147 6.24 3.70 -23.57
CA ILE A 147 7.41 2.81 -23.65
C ILE A 147 6.96 1.36 -23.88
N TYR A 148 5.91 0.91 -23.20
CA TYR A 148 5.36 -0.43 -23.35
C TYR A 148 4.86 -0.68 -24.78
N ALA A 149 4.09 0.26 -25.34
CA ALA A 149 3.58 0.18 -26.70
C ALA A 149 4.71 0.14 -27.74
N VAL A 150 5.72 1.00 -27.59
CA VAL A 150 6.90 1.03 -28.48
C VAL A 150 7.69 -0.27 -28.37
N LYS A 151 7.91 -0.77 -27.15
CA LYS A 151 8.60 -2.04 -26.93
C LYS A 151 7.85 -3.21 -27.58
N PHE A 152 6.54 -3.29 -27.39
CA PHE A 152 5.69 -4.32 -27.99
C PHE A 152 5.70 -4.24 -29.53
N TYR A 153 5.68 -3.03 -30.08
CA TYR A 153 5.81 -2.82 -31.53
C TYR A 153 7.16 -3.31 -32.07
N LEU A 154 8.27 -3.02 -31.38
CA LEU A 154 9.60 -3.46 -31.77
C LEU A 154 9.78 -4.98 -31.62
N GLU A 155 9.20 -5.58 -30.59
CA GLU A 155 9.20 -7.04 -30.37
C GLU A 155 8.34 -7.77 -31.42
N SER A 156 7.20 -7.20 -31.82
CA SER A 156 6.33 -7.79 -32.86
C SER A 156 6.95 -7.72 -34.26
N ARG A 157 7.78 -6.70 -34.52
CA ARG A 157 8.57 -6.56 -35.75
C ARG A 157 9.91 -7.31 -35.73
N GLY A 158 10.26 -7.96 -34.61
CA GLY A 158 11.48 -8.76 -34.49
C GLY A 158 12.77 -7.95 -34.27
N TYR A 159 12.68 -6.65 -33.99
CA TYR A 159 13.83 -5.80 -33.67
C TYR A 159 14.37 -6.02 -32.25
N LEU A 160 13.56 -6.61 -31.37
CA LEU A 160 13.94 -6.98 -30.00
C LEU A 160 13.66 -8.47 -29.78
N ALA A 161 14.63 -9.17 -29.19
CA ALA A 161 14.44 -10.56 -28.78
C ALA A 161 13.36 -10.64 -27.68
N LYS A 162 12.29 -11.41 -27.92
CA LYS A 162 11.24 -11.67 -26.93
C LYS A 162 11.89 -12.30 -25.70
N LYS A 163 11.82 -11.62 -24.54
CA LYS A 163 12.09 -12.27 -23.26
C LYS A 163 10.82 -12.98 -22.81
N ALA A 164 10.92 -14.26 -22.47
CA ALA A 164 9.84 -15.00 -21.87
C ALA A 164 9.37 -14.29 -20.59
N VAL A 165 8.08 -13.95 -20.53
CA VAL A 165 7.43 -13.46 -19.33
C VAL A 165 7.14 -14.69 -18.46
N PRO A 166 7.50 -14.71 -17.15
CA PRO A 166 7.01 -15.75 -16.27
C PRO A 166 5.49 -15.59 -16.12
N GLY A 167 4.74 -16.55 -16.66
CA GLY A 167 3.28 -16.60 -16.56
C GLY A 167 2.85 -16.70 -15.10
N GLY A 168 2.11 -15.70 -14.63
CA GLY A 168 1.29 -15.81 -13.44
C GLY A 168 0.02 -16.57 -13.82
N ALA A 169 0.03 -17.89 -13.62
CA ALA A 169 -1.17 -18.69 -13.61
C ALA A 169 -1.94 -18.39 -12.30
N CYS A 170 -3.02 -17.63 -12.39
CA CYS A 170 -4.12 -17.75 -11.44
C CYS A 170 -5.11 -18.72 -12.05
N GLY A 171 -5.35 -19.83 -11.35
CA GLY A 171 -6.13 -20.95 -11.83
C GLY A 171 -7.57 -20.59 -12.16
N GLU A 172 -8.03 -21.06 -13.32
CA GLU A 172 -9.41 -21.47 -13.48
C GLU A 172 -9.57 -22.81 -12.76
N GLU A 173 -10.25 -22.78 -11.62
CA GLU A 173 -10.74 -23.99 -10.96
C GLU A 173 -11.75 -24.67 -11.88
N ALA A 174 -11.43 -25.89 -12.31
CA ALA A 174 -12.41 -26.80 -12.87
C ALA A 174 -13.40 -27.22 -11.76
N PRO A 175 -14.72 -27.16 -11.98
CA PRO A 175 -15.64 -27.84 -11.08
C PRO A 175 -15.57 -29.35 -11.31
N ALA A 176 -15.06 -30.06 -10.30
CA ALA A 176 -15.11 -31.51 -10.20
C ALA A 176 -16.42 -31.97 -9.55
N GLY A 177 -17.15 -32.85 -10.25
CA GLY A 177 -17.84 -34.00 -9.64
C GLY A 177 -19.35 -33.93 -9.45
N GLU A 178 -20.09 -34.79 -10.16
CA GLU A 178 -20.86 -35.96 -9.63
C GLU A 178 -21.63 -36.58 -10.82
N ALA A 179 -21.24 -37.75 -11.36
CA ALA A 179 -21.45 -39.11 -10.86
C ALA A 179 -22.93 -39.56 -10.79
N GLY A 180 -23.39 -40.22 -11.87
CA GLY A 180 -24.13 -41.48 -11.81
C GLY A 180 -25.62 -41.48 -11.43
N LYS A 181 -26.47 -41.80 -12.42
CA LYS A 181 -27.18 -43.09 -12.48
C LYS A 181 -27.63 -43.40 -13.89
#